data_AF-A0A2T0H0C2-F1
#
_entry.id   AF-A0A2T0H0C2-F1
#
_cell.length_a   1.000
_cell.length_b   1.000
_cell.length_c   1.000
_cell.angle_alpha   90.00
_cell.angle_beta   90.00
_cell.angle_gamma   90.00
#
_symmetry.space_group_name_H-M   'P 1'
#
loop_
_entity.id
_entity.type
_entity.pdbx_description
1 polymer ?
#
loop_
_entity_poly.entity_id
_entity_poly.type
_entity_poly.pdbx_seq_one_letter_code
_entity_poly.pdbx_strand_id
1 'polypeptide(L)'
;MGRALRGLSGGLTAGLLVLTVVLCGVQLWGLGRGNIGPGWTTLAGHALGSAVALFTQLRADRSHRRAPVVGYSLGALGVVLVVLVQWWWS
;
A
#
# COMPACT_ATOMS: atom_id res chain seq x y z
N MET A 1 22.02 -6.83 1.26
CA MET A 1 20.63 -7.22 0.92
C MET A 1 19.58 -6.69 1.89
N GLY A 2 19.51 -7.14 3.15
CA GLY A 2 18.35 -6.87 4.03
C GLY A 2 17.97 -5.39 4.21
N ARG A 3 18.93 -4.47 4.34
CA ARG A 3 18.65 -3.03 4.54
C ARG A 3 18.07 -2.35 3.30
N ALA A 4 18.64 -2.61 2.12
CA ALA A 4 18.19 -1.99 0.87
C ALA A 4 16.78 -2.47 0.48
N LEU A 5 16.52 -3.79 0.61
CA LEU A 5 15.21 -4.36 0.36
C LEU A 5 14.14 -3.78 1.29
N ARG A 6 14.48 -3.64 2.58
CA ARG A 6 13.58 -3.06 3.59
C ARG A 6 13.29 -1.58 3.32
N GLY A 7 14.29 -0.83 2.83
CA GLY A 7 14.12 0.55 2.40
C GLY A 7 13.20 0.69 1.19
N LEU A 8 13.38 -0.17 0.17
CA LEU A 8 12.52 -0.20 -1.01
C LEU A 8 11.08 -0.58 -0.66
N SER A 9 10.88 -1.66 0.09
CA SER A 9 9.55 -2.12 0.51
C SER A 9 8.86 -1.09 1.39
N GLY A 10 9.60 -0.44 2.29
CA GLY A 10 9.11 0.65 3.13
C GLY A 10 8.69 1.87 2.33
N GLY A 11 9.52 2.32 1.39
CA GLY A 11 9.20 3.44 0.51
C GLY A 11 7.96 3.20 -0.34
N LEU A 12 7.82 2.01 -0.92
CA LEU A 12 6.64 1.63 -1.71
C LEU A 12 5.38 1.48 -0.84
N THR A 13 5.51 0.95 0.38
CA THR A 13 4.39 0.88 1.34
C THR A 13 3.92 2.28 1.74
N ALA A 14 4.85 3.20 2.01
CA ALA A 14 4.54 4.59 2.30
C ALA A 14 3.89 5.29 1.09
N GLY A 15 4.42 5.06 -0.12
CA GLY A 15 3.84 5.56 -1.36
C GLY A 15 2.41 5.08 -1.58
N LEU A 16 2.12 3.80 -1.31
CA LEU A 16 0.77 3.25 -1.40
C LEU A 16 -0.19 3.87 -0.37
N LEU A 17 0.28 4.12 0.85
CA LEU A 17 -0.50 4.79 1.88
C LEU A 17 -0.83 6.24 1.48
N VAL A 18 0.16 6.99 1.00
CA VAL A 18 -0.03 8.35 0.47
C VAL A 18 -1.02 8.33 -0.69
N LEU A 19 -0.87 7.39 -1.63
CA LEU A 19 -1.81 7.23 -2.73
C LEU A 19 -3.24 6.99 -2.24
N THR A 20 -3.42 6.14 -1.22
CA THR A 20 -4.74 5.89 -0.62
C THR A 20 -5.36 7.17 -0.06
N VAL A 21 -4.57 7.98 0.66
CA VAL A 21 -5.03 9.28 1.20
C VAL A 21 -5.43 10.23 0.06
N VAL A 22 -4.66 10.27 -1.01
CA VAL A 22 -4.97 11.07 -2.20
C VAL A 22 -6.28 10.59 -2.85
N LEU A 23 -6.45 9.29 -3.06
CA LEU A 23 -7.68 8.72 -3.62
C LEU A 23 -8.89 9.02 -2.75
N CYS A 24 -8.76 8.98 -1.42
CA CYS A 24 -9.79 9.44 -0.49
C CYS A 24 -10.17 10.90 -0.77
N GLY A 25 -9.19 11.79 -0.87
CA GLY A 25 -9.41 13.20 -1.18
C GLY A 25 -10.14 13.42 -2.51
N VAL A 26 -9.72 12.69 -3.56
CA VAL A 26 -10.37 12.74 -4.88
C VAL A 26 -11.79 12.20 -4.83
N GLN A 27 -12.04 11.09 -4.12
CA GLN A 27 -13.38 10.53 -3.94
C GLN A 27 -14.31 11.54 -3.25
N LEU A 28 -13.86 12.16 -2.15
CA LEU A 28 -14.64 13.16 -1.42
C LEU A 28 -14.91 14.42 -2.26
N TRP A 29 -13.92 14.87 -3.03
CA TRP A 29 -14.10 15.98 -3.96
C TRP A 29 -15.11 15.65 -5.07
N GLY A 30 -15.05 14.43 -5.60
CA GLY A 30 -15.96 13.92 -6.63
C GLY A 30 -17.42 13.81 -6.16
N LEU A 31 -17.67 13.50 -4.88
CA LEU A 31 -19.02 13.47 -4.32
C LEU A 31 -19.75 14.82 -4.45
N GLY A 32 -19.03 15.93 -4.28
CA GLY A 32 -19.59 17.28 -4.47
C GLY A 32 -19.80 17.68 -5.93
N ARG A 33 -19.29 16.90 -6.89
CA ARG A 33 -19.25 17.20 -8.34
C ARG A 33 -20.09 16.23 -9.19
N GLY A 34 -20.88 15.35 -8.57
CA GLY A 34 -21.70 14.38 -9.29
C GLY A 34 -20.99 13.03 -9.54
N ASN A 35 -20.23 12.55 -8.56
CA ASN A 35 -19.68 11.18 -8.50
C ASN A 35 -18.49 10.86 -9.44
N ILE A 36 -17.67 11.85 -9.80
CA ILE A 36 -16.46 11.68 -10.64
C ILE A 36 -15.24 11.23 -9.79
N GLY A 37 -15.44 10.22 -8.95
CA GLY A 37 -14.38 9.68 -8.07
C GLY A 37 -13.84 8.34 -8.56
N PRO A 38 -12.71 7.86 -8.00
CA PRO A 38 -12.12 6.55 -8.32
C PRO A 38 -13.04 5.35 -8.00
N GLY A 39 -14.12 5.57 -7.24
CA GLY A 39 -15.07 4.55 -6.87
C GLY A 39 -14.76 3.92 -5.52
N TRP A 40 -15.81 3.53 -4.79
CA TRP A 40 -15.70 2.98 -3.44
C TRP A 40 -14.97 1.64 -3.40
N THR A 41 -15.08 0.82 -4.45
CA THR A 41 -14.38 -0.46 -4.58
C THR A 41 -12.87 -0.26 -4.69
N THR A 42 -12.43 0.63 -5.57
CA THR A 42 -11.03 1.03 -5.73
C THR A 42 -10.47 1.60 -4.43
N LEU A 43 -11.22 2.49 -3.77
CA LEU A 43 -10.80 3.10 -2.52
C LEU A 43 -10.66 2.05 -1.39
N ALA A 44 -11.62 1.15 -1.25
CA ALA A 44 -11.58 0.08 -0.25
C ALA A 44 -10.39 -0.87 -0.48
N GLY A 45 -10.10 -1.22 -1.73
CA GLY A 45 -8.94 -2.05 -2.09
C GLY A 45 -7.61 -1.39 -1.70
N HIS A 46 -7.44 -0.11 -1.99
CA HIS A 46 -6.27 0.66 -1.59
C HIS A 46 -6.16 0.83 -0.08
N ALA A 47 -7.27 1.08 0.63
CA ALA A 47 -7.29 1.24 2.08
C ALA A 47 -6.93 -0.07 2.81
N LEU A 48 -7.55 -1.19 2.43
CA LEU A 48 -7.22 -2.49 3.02
C LEU A 48 -5.81 -2.94 2.66
N GLY A 49 -5.42 -2.77 1.39
CA GLY A 49 -4.10 -3.10 0.89
C GLY A 49 -2.98 -2.32 1.57
N SER A 50 -3.13 -1.00 1.71
CA SER A 50 -2.15 -0.15 2.40
C SER A 50 -2.02 -0.52 3.87
N ALA A 51 -3.12 -0.84 4.56
CA ALA A 51 -3.08 -1.32 5.95
C ALA A 51 -2.29 -2.64 6.06
N VAL A 52 -2.58 -3.62 5.20
CA VAL A 52 -1.88 -4.92 5.21
C VAL A 52 -0.39 -4.76 4.87
N ALA A 53 -0.05 -3.96 3.86
CA ALA A 53 1.34 -3.66 3.51
C ALA A 53 2.08 -3.01 4.68
N LEU A 54 1.45 -2.03 5.35
CA LEU A 54 2.02 -1.34 6.52
C LEU A 54 2.25 -2.31 7.69
N PHE A 55 1.27 -3.15 8.04
CA PHE A 55 1.44 -4.14 9.11
C PHE A 55 2.55 -5.14 8.79
N THR A 56 2.66 -5.56 7.53
CA THR A 56 3.71 -6.48 7.08
C THR A 56 5.08 -5.82 7.16
N GLN A 57 5.20 -4.58 6.69
CA GLN A 57 6.43 -3.80 6.76
C GLN A 57 6.85 -3.54 8.22
N LEU A 58 5.92 -3.22 9.12
CA LEU A 58 6.19 -3.06 10.56
C LEU A 58 6.80 -4.32 11.19
N ARG A 59 6.40 -5.51 10.73
CA ARG A 59 7.01 -6.78 11.18
C ARG A 59 8.42 -6.95 10.61
N ALA A 60 8.66 -6.53 9.36
CA ALA A 60 10.01 -6.47 8.78
C ALA A 60 10.91 -5.53 9.59
N ASP A 61 10.36 -4.39 10.01
CA ASP A 61 11.11 -3.35 10.71
C ASP A 61 11.52 -3.76 12.12
N ARG A 62 10.63 -4.46 12.84
CA ARG A 62 10.87 -5.02 14.18
C ARG A 62 11.75 -6.27 14.18
N SER A 63 12.02 -6.85 13.01
CA SER A 63 12.80 -8.09 12.91
C SER A 63 14.31 -7.80 12.92
N HIS A 64 15.05 -8.47 13.81
CA HIS A 64 16.52 -8.37 13.89
C HIS A 64 17.24 -9.48 13.09
N ARG A 65 16.55 -10.56 12.73
CA ARG A 65 17.11 -11.69 11.97
C ARG A 65 16.92 -11.49 10.46
N ARG A 66 17.93 -11.85 9.66
CA ARG A 66 17.92 -11.63 8.19
C ARG A 66 16.77 -12.33 7.47
N ALA A 67 16.49 -13.60 7.78
CA ALA A 67 15.45 -14.38 7.11
C ALA A 67 14.03 -13.78 7.24
N PRO A 68 13.53 -13.46 8.45
CA PRO A 68 12.22 -12.82 8.59
C PRO A 68 12.17 -11.41 7.98
N VAL A 69 13.27 -10.65 8.00
CA VAL A 69 13.32 -9.34 7.30
C VAL A 69 13.04 -9.49 5.81
N VAL A 70 13.66 -10.46 5.14
CA VAL A 70 13.45 -10.70 3.70
C VAL A 70 12.01 -11.13 3.43
N GLY A 71 11.48 -12.09 4.19
CA GLY A 71 10.11 -12.60 4.01
C GLY A 71 9.05 -11.51 4.16
N TYR A 72 9.12 -10.70 5.23
CA TYR A 72 8.15 -9.61 5.43
C TYR A 72 8.31 -8.48 4.40
N SER A 73 9.54 -8.14 4.00
CA SER A 73 9.75 -7.10 2.98
C SER A 73 9.19 -7.53 1.62
N LEU A 74 9.39 -8.79 1.23
CA LEU A 74 8.80 -9.36 0.01
C LEU A 74 7.27 -9.46 0.12
N GLY A 75 6.74 -9.82 1.28
CA GLY A 75 5.30 -9.82 1.54
C GLY A 75 4.68 -8.44 1.34
N ALA A 76 5.29 -7.39 1.90
CA ALA A 76 4.83 -6.01 1.72
C ALA A 76 4.87 -5.60 0.24
N LEU A 77 5.95 -5.92 -0.48
CA LEU A 77 6.06 -5.67 -1.93
C LEU A 77 4.97 -6.40 -2.73
N GLY A 78 4.70 -7.66 -2.39
CA GLY A 78 3.64 -8.45 -3.03
C GLY A 78 2.27 -7.82 -2.84
N VAL A 79 1.96 -7.34 -1.64
CA VAL A 79 0.69 -6.63 -1.37
C VAL A 79 0.62 -5.34 -2.19
N VAL A 80 1.68 -4.54 -2.22
CA VAL A 80 1.72 -3.32 -3.04
C VAL A 80 1.44 -3.64 -4.52
N LEU A 81 2.09 -4.67 -5.06
CA LEU A 81 1.92 -5.07 -6.45
C LEU A 81 0.48 -5.53 -6.73
N VAL A 82 -0.08 -6.39 -5.89
CA VAL A 82 -1.48 -6.85 -6.02
C VAL A 82 -2.43 -5.67 -6.00
N VAL A 83 -2.21 -4.71 -5.10
CA VAL A 83 -3.09 -3.56 -4.97
C VAL A 83 -3.08 -2.71 -6.24
N LEU A 84 -1.89 -2.39 -6.74
CA LEU A 84 -1.74 -1.61 -7.96
C LEU A 84 -2.29 -2.36 -9.18
N VAL A 85 -2.04 -3.65 -9.33
CA VAL A 85 -2.54 -4.39 -10.51
C VAL A 85 -4.06 -4.50 -10.51
N GLN A 86 -4.68 -4.79 -9.36
CA GLN A 86 -6.10 -5.07 -9.28
C GLN A 86 -6.98 -3.81 -9.27
N TRP A 87 -6.55 -2.74 -8.59
CA TRP A 87 -7.39 -1.57 -8.36
C TRP A 87 -6.92 -0.28 -9.03
N TRP A 88 -5.73 -0.22 -9.65
CA TRP A 88 -5.28 1.02 -10.32
C TRP A 88 -6.01 1.28 -11.64
N TRP A 89 -6.34 0.22 -12.37
CA TRP A 89 -6.95 0.30 -13.70
C TRP A 89 -8.48 0.14 -13.66
N SER A 90 -9.07 0.08 -12.47
CA SER A 90 -10.52 -0.03 -12.24
C SER A 90 -11.17 1.35 -12.27
#